data_AF-A0A2M9Y4S3-F1
#
_entry.id   AF-A0A2M9Y4S3-F1
#
_cell.length_a   1.000
_cell.length_b   1.000
_cell.length_c   1.000
_cell.angle_alpha   90.00
_cell.angle_beta   90.00
_cell.angle_gamma   90.00
#
_symmetry.space_group_name_H-M   'P 1'
#
loop_
_entity.id
_entity.type
_entity.pdbx_description
1 polymer ?
#
loop_
_entity_poly.entity_id
_entity_poly.type
_entity_poly.pdbx_seq_one_letter_code
_entity_poly.pdbx_strand_id
1 'polypeptide(L)'
;MKFLSYRSLCLIRFSVAFFLFSTYPLLSNFLVTPEQSLRLDLGGVSRDQIRFCKQKSVQVFGRNGIAPSNTCQYLSLAEVSLDSFFTEELTDTEETQWAFYDGSGKQIFPTVSWEGQETSFLVSVVRSKRGQFGVQVQRKKDGAYFFYRTKMQNWLI
;
A
#
# COMPACT_ATOMS: atom_id res chain seq x y z
N MET A 1 -25.02 -48.37 -26.96
CA MET A 1 -23.86 -47.47 -26.86
C MET A 1 -24.26 -46.05 -26.44
N LYS A 2 -24.76 -45.83 -25.22
CA LYS A 2 -25.04 -44.45 -24.70
C LYS A 2 -24.42 -44.17 -23.32
N PHE A 3 -23.99 -45.20 -22.59
CA PHE A 3 -23.44 -45.07 -21.24
C PHE A 3 -21.98 -44.59 -21.17
N LEU A 4 -21.17 -44.83 -22.20
CA LEU A 4 -19.77 -44.36 -22.24
C LEU A 4 -19.65 -42.84 -22.41
N SER A 5 -20.63 -42.20 -23.06
CA SER A 5 -20.62 -40.75 -23.29
C SER A 5 -20.84 -39.94 -21.99
N TYR A 6 -21.68 -40.44 -21.08
CA TYR A 6 -22.03 -39.72 -19.85
C TYR A 6 -20.90 -39.74 -18.80
N ARG A 7 -20.19 -40.86 -18.67
CA ARG A 7 -19.06 -40.99 -17.73
C ARG A 7 -17.86 -40.13 -18.13
N SER A 8 -17.52 -40.07 -19.42
CA SER A 8 -16.46 -39.18 -19.91
C SER A 8 -16.82 -37.69 -19.78
N LEU A 9 -18.08 -37.31 -19.98
CA LEU A 9 -18.52 -35.93 -19.76
C LEU A 9 -18.41 -35.51 -18.28
N CYS A 10 -18.75 -36.42 -17.34
CA CYS A 10 -18.61 -36.16 -15.92
C CYS A 10 -17.16 -36.01 -15.48
N LEU A 11 -16.24 -36.86 -15.97
CA LEU A 11 -14.82 -36.79 -15.63
C LEU A 11 -14.17 -35.47 -16.09
N ILE A 12 -14.52 -35.00 -17.30
CA ILE A 12 -14.01 -33.72 -17.81
C ILE A 12 -14.56 -32.55 -16.98
N ARG A 13 -15.85 -32.55 -16.63
CA ARG A 13 -16.46 -31.50 -15.79
C ARG A 13 -15.83 -31.44 -14.39
N PHE A 14 -15.50 -32.59 -13.81
CA PHE A 14 -14.88 -32.65 -12.49
C PHE A 14 -13.46 -32.08 -12.51
N SER A 15 -12.67 -32.42 -13.53
CA SER A 15 -11.31 -31.88 -13.69
C SER A 15 -11.32 -30.37 -13.91
N VAL A 16 -12.23 -29.85 -14.74
CA VAL A 16 -12.36 -28.40 -14.98
C VAL A 16 -12.83 -27.67 -13.71
N ALA A 17 -13.80 -28.22 -12.98
CA ALA A 17 -14.25 -27.63 -11.72
C ALA A 17 -13.14 -27.63 -10.65
N PHE A 18 -12.38 -28.71 -10.54
CA PHE A 18 -11.23 -28.80 -9.63
C PHE A 18 -10.14 -27.79 -9.99
N PHE A 19 -9.85 -27.63 -11.28
CA PHE A 19 -8.87 -26.65 -11.76
C PHE A 19 -9.33 -25.20 -11.54
N LEU A 20 -10.62 -24.92 -11.77
CA LEU A 20 -11.19 -23.60 -11.49
C LEU A 20 -11.19 -23.30 -9.99
N PHE A 21 -11.54 -24.27 -9.14
CA PHE A 21 -11.56 -24.08 -7.69
C PHE A 21 -10.16 -23.95 -7.08
N SER A 22 -9.16 -24.65 -7.63
CA SER A 22 -7.77 -24.57 -7.15
C SER A 22 -7.05 -23.30 -7.61
N THR A 23 -7.42 -22.75 -8.77
CA THR A 23 -6.82 -21.52 -9.32
C THR A 23 -7.53 -20.23 -8.91
N TYR A 24 -8.79 -20.31 -8.47
CA TYR A 24 -9.56 -19.16 -7.97
C TYR A 24 -8.87 -18.34 -6.85
N PRO A 25 -8.28 -18.97 -5.80
CA PRO A 25 -7.60 -18.22 -4.76
C PRO A 25 -6.27 -17.59 -5.21
N LEU A 26 -5.66 -18.10 -6.29
CA LEU A 26 -4.43 -17.54 -6.86
C LEU A 26 -4.69 -16.24 -7.66
N LEU A 27 -5.95 -16.01 -8.09
CA LEU A 27 -6.30 -14.89 -8.97
C LEU A 27 -6.96 -13.70 -8.27
N SER A 28 -7.30 -13.79 -6.97
CA SER A 28 -8.32 -12.87 -6.41
C SER A 28 -8.09 -12.33 -4.99
N ASN A 29 -6.86 -12.21 -4.49
CA ASN A 29 -6.61 -11.46 -3.25
C ASN A 29 -5.55 -10.38 -3.45
N PHE A 30 -5.97 -9.24 -4.02
CA PHE A 30 -5.27 -8.00 -3.69
C PHE A 30 -5.46 -7.79 -2.19
N LEU A 31 -4.36 -7.69 -1.45
CA LEU A 31 -4.43 -7.36 -0.04
C LEU A 31 -5.08 -5.97 0.10
N VAL A 32 -6.09 -5.86 0.96
CA VAL A 32 -6.80 -4.59 1.21
C VAL A 32 -6.70 -4.29 2.69
N THR A 33 -6.43 -3.04 3.04
CA THR A 33 -6.46 -2.59 4.44
C THR A 33 -7.89 -2.67 5.00
N PRO A 34 -8.06 -2.85 6.32
CA PRO A 34 -9.38 -2.81 6.93
C PRO A 34 -10.07 -1.44 6.74
N GLU A 35 -11.40 -1.43 6.81
CA GLU A 35 -12.23 -0.22 6.74
C GLU A 35 -12.35 0.47 8.11
N GLN A 36 -11.22 0.71 8.77
CA GLN A 36 -11.13 1.40 10.05
C GLN A 36 -10.01 2.44 10.04
N SER A 37 -9.97 3.33 11.03
CA SER A 37 -8.87 4.27 11.20
C SER A 37 -7.57 3.54 11.58
N LEU A 38 -6.51 3.80 10.82
CA LEU A 38 -5.16 3.28 10.97
C LEU A 38 -4.24 4.44 11.36
N ARG A 39 -3.86 4.50 12.63
CA ARG A 39 -2.99 5.56 13.15
C ARG A 39 -1.52 5.20 12.96
N LEU A 40 -0.77 6.11 12.36
CA LEU A 40 0.68 6.00 12.17
C LEU A 40 1.41 6.50 13.42
N ASP A 41 2.27 5.65 13.97
CA ASP A 41 3.18 6.03 15.05
C ASP A 41 4.54 6.44 14.47
N LEU A 42 4.95 7.67 14.76
CA LEU A 42 6.17 8.31 14.27
C LEU A 42 7.43 7.97 15.09
N GLY A 43 7.32 7.11 16.11
CA GLY A 43 8.47 6.63 16.88
C GLY A 43 9.21 7.73 17.65
N GLY A 44 8.48 8.77 18.08
CA GLY A 44 9.02 9.89 18.87
C GLY A 44 9.70 11.01 18.08
N VAL A 45 9.67 10.97 16.74
CA VAL A 45 10.14 12.08 15.91
C VAL A 45 9.13 13.25 15.97
N SER A 46 9.63 14.47 16.15
CA SER A 46 8.78 15.66 16.25
C SER A 46 8.11 15.98 14.90
N ARG A 47 6.79 16.18 14.91
CA ARG A 47 5.96 16.33 13.69
C ARG A 47 6.41 17.47 12.78
N ASP A 48 6.80 18.59 13.38
CA ASP A 48 7.27 19.80 12.69
C ASP A 48 8.58 19.58 11.90
N GLN A 49 9.32 18.52 12.21
CA GLN A 49 10.54 18.15 11.51
C GLN A 49 10.29 17.12 10.40
N ILE A 50 9.09 16.57 10.30
CA ILE A 50 8.76 15.51 9.35
C ILE A 50 8.14 16.13 8.10
N ARG A 51 8.54 15.57 6.96
CA ARG A 51 8.03 15.93 5.64
C ARG A 51 7.50 14.70 4.95
N PHE A 52 6.36 14.84 4.28
CA PHE A 52 5.79 13.84 3.39
C PHE A 52 6.09 14.24 1.96
N CYS A 53 6.93 13.45 1.29
CA CYS A 53 7.56 13.81 0.03
C CYS A 53 7.20 12.85 -1.10
N LYS A 54 6.83 13.40 -2.25
CA LYS A 54 6.72 12.70 -3.53
C LYS A 54 8.10 12.20 -3.96
N GLN A 55 8.20 10.91 -4.24
CA GLN A 55 9.39 10.23 -4.74
C GLN A 55 9.36 10.18 -6.26
N LYS A 56 10.55 10.20 -6.88
CA LYS A 56 10.69 9.99 -8.32
C LYS A 56 10.46 8.51 -8.65
N SER A 57 9.65 8.22 -9.65
CA SER A 57 9.25 6.88 -10.09
C SER A 57 10.41 5.94 -10.44
N VAL A 58 11.58 6.49 -10.81
CA VAL A 58 12.76 5.74 -11.29
C VAL A 58 13.76 5.42 -10.18
N GLN A 59 13.57 5.91 -8.95
CA GLN A 59 14.60 5.85 -7.90
C GLN A 59 14.19 4.97 -6.70
N VAL A 60 15.16 4.22 -6.18
CA VAL A 60 14.99 3.17 -5.15
C VAL A 60 14.80 3.78 -3.75
N PHE A 61 13.96 3.15 -2.92
CA PHE A 61 13.69 3.52 -1.52
C PHE A 61 14.97 3.83 -0.72
N GLY A 62 14.92 4.86 0.11
CA GLY A 62 16.02 5.25 1.02
C GLY A 62 17.25 5.88 0.36
N ARG A 63 17.28 6.05 -0.97
CA ARG A 63 18.39 6.69 -1.70
C ARG A 63 18.00 7.98 -2.44
N ASN A 64 16.77 8.43 -2.23
CA ASN A 64 16.21 9.57 -2.97
C ASN A 64 16.62 10.88 -2.31
N GLY A 65 17.28 11.75 -3.07
CA GLY A 65 17.51 13.12 -2.65
C GLY A 65 16.18 13.87 -2.51
N ILE A 66 15.99 14.54 -1.38
CA ILE A 66 14.77 15.34 -1.12
C ILE A 66 14.86 16.63 -1.92
N ALA A 67 13.89 16.85 -2.81
CA ALA A 67 13.77 18.14 -3.50
C ALA A 67 13.12 19.19 -2.58
N PRO A 68 13.57 20.45 -2.63
CA PRO A 68 13.04 21.52 -1.79
C PRO A 68 11.55 21.78 -2.09
N SER A 69 10.75 21.80 -1.01
CA SER A 69 9.35 22.23 -0.79
C SER A 69 8.25 21.88 -1.79
N ASN A 70 8.47 21.92 -3.11
CA ASN A 70 7.37 21.79 -4.08
C ASN A 70 6.88 20.35 -4.23
N THR A 71 7.69 19.37 -3.81
CA THR A 71 7.33 17.95 -3.80
C THR A 71 7.16 17.39 -2.39
N CYS A 72 7.26 18.23 -1.35
CA CYS A 72 7.30 17.83 0.04
C CYS A 72 6.42 18.73 0.89
N GLN A 73 5.49 18.14 1.63
CA GLN A 73 4.61 18.85 2.54
C GLN A 73 5.04 18.57 3.98
N TYR A 74 5.08 19.61 4.82
CA TYR A 74 5.32 19.44 6.25
C TYR A 74 4.09 18.83 6.93
N LEU A 75 4.33 18.00 7.96
CA LEU A 75 3.21 17.48 8.75
C LEU A 75 2.59 18.60 9.59
N SER A 76 1.26 18.59 9.67
CA SER A 76 0.52 19.44 10.60
C SER A 76 0.84 19.03 12.04
N LEU A 77 0.83 19.99 12.97
CA LEU A 77 0.94 19.69 14.40
C LEU A 77 -0.27 18.90 14.91
N ALA A 78 -1.44 19.11 14.29
CA ALA A 78 -2.64 18.33 14.57
C ALA A 78 -2.59 16.98 13.83
N GLU A 79 -3.28 15.99 14.39
CA GLU A 79 -3.56 14.74 13.68
C GLU A 79 -4.45 15.02 12.47
N VAL A 80 -4.06 14.51 11.32
CA VAL A 80 -4.80 14.67 10.06
C VAL A 80 -4.86 13.33 9.32
N SER A 81 -5.83 13.20 8.42
CA SER A 81 -5.82 12.07 7.49
C SER A 81 -4.80 12.28 6.39
N LEU A 82 -4.19 11.19 5.90
CA LEU A 82 -3.26 11.27 4.78
C LEU A 82 -3.92 11.79 3.50
N ASP A 83 -5.24 11.72 3.37
CA ASP A 83 -5.93 12.24 2.19
C ASP A 83 -5.72 13.74 1.97
N SER A 84 -5.48 14.52 3.03
CA SER A 84 -5.24 15.96 2.97
C SER A 84 -3.98 16.33 2.20
N PHE A 85 -3.03 15.40 2.02
CA PHE A 85 -1.79 15.64 1.27
C PHE A 85 -1.98 15.47 -0.24
N PHE A 86 -3.13 14.95 -0.70
CA PHE A 86 -3.39 14.61 -2.11
C PHE A 86 -4.42 15.54 -2.76
N THR A 87 -4.22 16.85 -2.65
CA THR A 87 -5.12 17.87 -3.23
C THR A 87 -4.89 18.11 -4.73
N GLU A 88 -3.80 17.59 -5.29
CA GLU A 88 -3.44 17.77 -6.70
C GLU A 88 -4.31 16.90 -7.62
N GLU A 89 -4.76 17.51 -8.73
CA GLU A 89 -5.44 16.79 -9.81
C GLU A 89 -4.53 15.71 -10.41
N LEU A 90 -5.15 14.64 -10.92
CA LEU A 90 -4.46 13.53 -11.58
C LEU A 90 -3.91 13.97 -12.95
N THR A 91 -2.85 14.75 -12.95
CA THR A 91 -2.13 15.13 -14.17
C THR A 91 -1.01 14.15 -14.51
N ASP A 92 -0.62 13.30 -13.55
CA ASP A 92 0.47 12.35 -13.73
C ASP A 92 0.04 11.11 -14.52
N THR A 93 0.80 10.80 -15.57
CA THR A 93 0.64 9.60 -16.40
C THR A 93 1.40 8.38 -15.82
N GLU A 94 2.10 8.58 -14.70
CA GLU A 94 2.94 7.60 -14.03
C GLU A 94 2.41 7.25 -12.64
N GLU A 95 2.84 6.07 -12.16
CA GLU A 95 2.67 5.76 -10.74
C GLU A 95 3.52 6.71 -9.91
N THR A 96 2.90 7.28 -8.89
CA THR A 96 3.56 8.19 -7.97
C THR A 96 3.66 7.56 -6.59
N GLN A 97 4.78 7.78 -5.92
CA GLN A 97 5.01 7.28 -4.57
C GLN A 97 5.36 8.43 -3.63
N TRP A 98 5.02 8.29 -2.36
CA TRP A 98 5.36 9.25 -1.31
C TRP A 98 5.91 8.53 -0.09
N ALA A 99 6.82 9.17 0.62
CA ALA A 99 7.41 8.65 1.84
C ALA A 99 7.67 9.78 2.85
N PHE A 100 7.83 9.39 4.11
CA PHE A 100 8.15 10.31 5.18
C PHE A 100 9.65 10.47 5.34
N TYR A 101 10.10 11.69 5.62
CA TYR A 101 11.49 12.02 5.88
C TYR A 101 11.60 12.97 7.07
N ASP A 102 12.69 12.88 7.82
CA ASP A 102 13.00 13.82 8.90
C ASP A 102 13.67 15.10 8.39
N GLY A 103 13.99 16.02 9.32
CA GLY A 103 14.64 17.30 9.02
C GLY A 103 16.06 17.18 8.46
N SER A 104 16.72 16.02 8.65
CA SER A 104 18.03 15.71 8.07
C SER A 104 17.93 15.13 6.65
N GLY A 105 16.72 14.80 6.23
CA GLY A 105 16.41 14.19 4.95
C GLY A 105 16.57 12.67 4.92
N LYS A 106 16.63 12.03 6.09
CA LYS A 106 16.60 10.57 6.21
C LYS A 106 15.15 10.10 6.14
N GLN A 107 14.90 9.03 5.38
CA GLN A 107 13.58 8.41 5.32
C GLN A 107 13.22 7.82 6.69
N ILE A 108 12.01 8.11 7.15
CA ILE A 108 11.43 7.53 8.36
C ILE A 108 10.34 6.53 7.96
N PHE A 109 10.11 5.57 8.85
CA PHE A 109 9.19 4.46 8.62
C PHE A 109 8.18 4.43 9.77
N PRO A 110 7.08 5.19 9.68
CA PRO A 110 6.04 5.17 10.71
C PRO A 110 5.48 3.77 10.87
N THR A 111 5.06 3.42 12.08
CA THR A 111 4.57 2.07 12.37
C THR A 111 3.06 2.06 12.46
N VAL A 112 2.47 0.94 12.05
CA VAL A 112 1.03 0.75 12.02
C VAL A 112 0.70 -0.67 12.47
N SER A 113 -0.40 -0.82 13.20
CA SER A 113 -0.97 -2.10 13.60
C SER A 113 -2.49 -2.07 13.47
N TRP A 114 -3.06 -3.21 13.13
CA TRP A 114 -4.51 -3.44 13.13
C TRP A 114 -4.81 -4.89 13.47
N GLU A 115 -6.08 -5.18 13.72
CA GLU A 115 -6.52 -6.51 14.14
C GLU A 115 -6.17 -7.58 13.10
N GLY A 116 -5.64 -8.71 13.57
CA GLY A 116 -5.24 -9.82 12.71
C GLY A 116 -3.93 -9.62 11.95
N GLN A 117 -3.22 -8.50 12.14
CA GLN A 117 -1.95 -8.24 11.46
C GLN A 117 -0.85 -7.80 12.44
N GLU A 118 0.35 -8.35 12.24
CA GLU A 118 1.52 -7.94 13.00
C GLU A 118 1.92 -6.49 12.69
N THR A 119 2.50 -5.79 13.67
CA THR A 119 2.98 -4.43 13.49
C THR A 119 3.92 -4.33 12.30
N SER A 120 3.65 -3.37 11.42
CA SER A 120 4.38 -3.16 10.20
C SER A 120 4.91 -1.73 10.12
N PHE A 121 5.98 -1.54 9.38
CA PHE A 121 6.48 -0.24 8.97
C PHE A 121 5.75 0.19 7.69
N LEU A 122 5.22 1.40 7.66
CA LEU A 122 4.80 2.05 6.42
C LEU A 122 6.05 2.52 5.67
N VAL A 123 6.29 1.92 4.50
CA VAL A 123 7.44 2.21 3.64
C VAL A 123 7.13 3.39 2.73
N SER A 124 6.00 3.32 2.04
CA SER A 124 5.55 4.36 1.11
C SER A 124 4.05 4.30 0.91
N VAL A 125 3.50 5.43 0.46
CA VAL A 125 2.17 5.52 -0.12
C VAL A 125 2.31 5.55 -1.64
N VAL A 126 1.45 4.84 -2.34
CA VAL A 126 1.47 4.72 -3.80
C VAL A 126 0.13 5.15 -4.38
N ARG A 127 0.17 5.97 -5.43
CA ARG A 127 -1.00 6.31 -6.26
C ARG A 127 -0.74 5.80 -7.66
N SER A 128 -1.56 4.83 -8.08
CA SER A 128 -1.49 4.26 -9.42
C SER A 128 -1.92 5.29 -10.48
N LYS A 129 -1.60 5.00 -11.74
CA LYS A 129 -2.04 5.77 -12.92
C LYS A 129 -3.56 5.97 -13.02
N ARG A 130 -4.34 5.06 -12.40
CA ARG A 130 -5.81 5.12 -12.37
C ARG A 130 -6.34 5.89 -11.14
N GLY A 131 -5.47 6.54 -10.39
CA GLY A 131 -5.82 7.27 -9.17
C GLY A 131 -6.12 6.40 -7.95
N GLN A 132 -5.95 5.07 -8.06
CA GLN A 132 -6.13 4.17 -6.92
C GLN A 132 -4.95 4.26 -5.96
N PHE A 133 -5.25 4.32 -4.68
CA PHE A 133 -4.26 4.35 -3.61
C PHE A 133 -3.90 2.95 -3.11
N GLY A 134 -2.62 2.80 -2.81
CA GLY A 134 -2.08 1.67 -2.07
C GLY A 134 -0.98 2.11 -1.12
N VAL A 135 -0.55 1.19 -0.27
CA VAL A 135 0.58 1.37 0.63
C VAL A 135 1.52 0.20 0.53
N GLN A 136 2.81 0.48 0.63
CA GLN A 136 3.82 -0.53 0.83
C GLN A 136 4.14 -0.60 2.31
N VAL A 137 4.00 -1.79 2.88
CA VAL A 137 4.32 -2.04 4.29
C VAL A 137 5.35 -3.16 4.40
N GLN A 138 6.22 -3.04 5.40
CA GLN A 138 7.19 -4.07 5.75
C GLN A 138 6.88 -4.61 7.14
N ARG A 139 6.65 -5.92 7.26
CA ARG A 139 6.39 -6.56 8.55
C ARG A 139 7.63 -6.49 9.44
N LYS A 140 7.48 -6.05 10.69
CA LYS A 140 8.61 -5.88 11.62
C LYS A 140 9.35 -7.18 11.95
N LYS A 141 8.62 -8.29 12.03
CA LYS A 141 9.14 -9.57 12.52
C LYS A 141 10.13 -10.24 11.57
N ASP A 142 9.84 -10.24 10.28
CA ASP A 142 10.61 -10.98 9.27
C ASP A 142 11.04 -10.13 8.08
N GLY A 143 10.68 -8.84 8.06
CA GLY A 143 11.05 -7.91 6.99
C GLY A 143 10.30 -8.15 5.67
N ALA A 144 9.26 -8.98 5.65
CA ALA A 144 8.49 -9.25 4.45
C ALA A 144 7.71 -8.01 3.97
N TYR A 145 7.75 -7.76 2.67
CA TYR A 145 7.08 -6.63 2.03
C TYR A 145 5.72 -7.01 1.47
N PHE A 146 4.75 -6.12 1.68
CA PHE A 146 3.39 -6.30 1.20
C PHE A 146 2.87 -5.00 0.59
N PHE A 147 2.03 -5.13 -0.42
CA PHE A 147 1.32 -4.03 -1.03
C PHE A 147 -0.17 -4.17 -0.73
N TYR A 148 -0.75 -3.17 -0.05
CA TYR A 148 -2.18 -3.14 0.25
C TYR A 148 -2.86 -2.04 -0.52
N ARG A 149 -3.99 -2.35 -1.15
CA ARG A 149 -4.93 -1.32 -1.62
C ARG A 149 -5.62 -0.69 -0.41
N THR A 150 -5.87 0.62 -0.48
CA THR A 150 -6.44 1.32 0.67
C THR A 150 -7.19 2.61 0.29
N LYS A 151 -7.88 3.19 1.26
CA LYS A 151 -8.48 4.53 1.23
C LYS A 151 -7.62 5.43 2.11
N MET A 152 -7.09 6.53 1.57
CA MET A 152 -6.21 7.44 2.33
C MET A 152 -6.90 8.06 3.55
N GLN A 153 -8.24 8.21 3.48
CA GLN A 153 -9.11 8.67 4.58
C GLN A 153 -8.93 7.83 5.86
N ASN A 154 -8.59 6.55 5.71
CA ASN A 154 -8.44 5.65 6.83
C ASN A 154 -7.09 5.83 7.53
N TRP A 155 -6.09 6.44 6.89
CA TRP A 155 -4.77 6.61 7.47
C TRP A 155 -4.70 7.94 8.19
N LEU A 156 -4.44 7.90 9.49
CA LEU A 156 -4.27 9.07 10.34
C LEU A 156 -2.80 9.19 10.69
N ILE A 157 -2.28 10.42 10.57
CA ILE A 157 -0.94 10.75 11.01
C ILE A 157 -0.99 11.90 11.99
#